data_AF-G0NL86-F1
#
_entry.id   AF-G0NL86-F1
#
_cell.length_a   1.000
_cell.length_b   1.000
_cell.length_c   1.000
_cell.angle_alpha   90.00
_cell.angle_beta   90.00
_cell.angle_gamma   90.00
#
_symmetry.space_group_name_H-M   'P 1'
#
loop_
_entity.id
_entity.type
_entity.pdbx_description
1 polymer ?
#
loop_
_entity_poly.entity_id
_entity_poly.type
_entity_poly.pdbx_seq_one_letter_code
_entity_poly.pdbx_strand_id
1 'polypeptide(L)'
;MKNRWIPSVFFVVLVFMSPVSSQNTTEASTDACDSDKCLMMVAEIGPIIKTHETVKPKAEVLKKMNDLCTDIKKCFKAATCKKGKHTYESMRDACEYLELMTGNVQPCLKKFYAAVYHDKYNCTQNKEYLTDDLPKRRESYTLGRFCFFEVIQKECSSETVAILSSNFNYDNLINVLTTLPGGLQDNCNRVHHSFNKLQCEALEESIVEKEKKIDWIDAHTNDTELVEFLQLFEDAETCISKSCSYNDIHRLIFKSKKDWFELYSTEFFICKRKMMLDKPSSSKYRCLGDHNIVGSKKEETCERYTKLNNCTKSVMEASCGKKSIENYDKTAEIIKKHFECDK
;
A
#
# COMPACT_ATOMS: atom_id res chain seq x y z
N MET A 1 8.63 -25.54 -21.57
CA MET A 1 7.70 -24.62 -22.29
C MET A 1 7.67 -23.33 -21.49
N LYS A 2 8.14 -22.24 -22.09
CA LYS A 2 8.51 -20.99 -21.39
C LYS A 2 7.28 -20.20 -20.96
N ASN A 3 7.30 -19.78 -19.69
CA ASN A 3 6.60 -18.68 -19.03
C ASN A 3 5.58 -17.95 -19.88
N ARG A 4 4.33 -18.33 -19.66
CA ARG A 4 3.19 -17.52 -20.02
C ARG A 4 2.09 -17.92 -19.04
N TRP A 5 1.58 -16.93 -18.30
CA TRP A 5 0.23 -16.88 -17.70
C TRP A 5 0.16 -16.96 -16.17
N ILE A 6 0.51 -15.84 -15.55
CA ILE A 6 -0.37 -15.15 -14.60
C ILE A 6 -0.38 -13.71 -15.12
N PRO A 7 -1.54 -13.04 -15.31
CA PRO A 7 -1.51 -11.62 -15.61
C PRO A 7 -0.85 -10.94 -14.42
N SER A 8 0.42 -10.56 -14.58
CA SER A 8 1.13 -9.75 -13.62
C SER A 8 0.35 -8.44 -13.52
N VAL A 9 -0.42 -8.27 -12.45
CA VAL A 9 -1.10 -7.02 -12.11
C VAL A 9 -0.02 -6.07 -11.57
N PHE A 10 0.93 -5.70 -12.44
CA PHE A 10 1.86 -4.61 -12.17
C PHE A 10 1.12 -3.29 -12.39
N PHE A 11 0.95 -2.58 -11.29
CA PHE A 11 1.14 -1.13 -11.20
C PHE A 11 0.27 -0.27 -12.13
N VAL A 12 -0.95 0.01 -11.66
CA VAL A 12 -1.44 1.40 -11.65
C VAL A 12 -1.17 1.96 -10.25
N VAL A 13 0.10 2.34 -9.99
CA VAL A 13 0.40 3.31 -8.92
C VAL A 13 0.70 4.63 -9.60
N LEU A 14 -0.38 5.26 -10.04
CA LEU A 14 -0.44 6.69 -10.33
C LEU A 14 -1.76 7.19 -9.79
N VAL A 15 -1.87 7.29 -8.46
CA VAL A 15 -2.85 8.18 -7.86
C VAL A 15 -2.11 9.43 -7.43
N PHE A 16 -2.23 10.39 -8.33
CA PHE A 16 -2.08 11.82 -8.13
C PHE A 16 -2.64 12.26 -6.78
N MET A 17 -2.04 13.31 -6.22
CA MET A 17 -2.76 14.22 -5.32
C MET A 17 -4.11 14.51 -5.95
N SER A 18 -5.15 13.85 -5.47
CA SER A 18 -6.53 14.15 -5.82
C SER A 18 -7.10 14.91 -4.63
N PRO A 19 -7.77 16.05 -4.88
CA PRO A 19 -8.36 16.84 -3.82
C PRO A 19 -9.40 15.98 -3.10
N VAL A 20 -9.43 16.10 -1.77
CA VAL A 20 -10.45 15.49 -0.92
C VAL A 20 -11.83 15.79 -1.51
N SER A 21 -12.53 14.75 -1.94
CA SER A 21 -13.95 14.84 -2.29
C SER A 21 -14.72 14.99 -0.99
N SER A 22 -15.14 16.21 -0.66
CA SER A 22 -16.19 16.43 0.33
C SER A 22 -17.53 16.18 -0.36
N GLN A 23 -18.31 15.20 0.08
CA GLN A 23 -19.72 15.15 -0.25
C GLN A 23 -20.56 15.50 0.98
N ASN A 24 -21.38 16.54 0.75
CA ASN A 24 -22.61 16.94 1.43
C ASN A 24 -22.54 17.58 2.81
N THR A 25 -22.23 18.89 2.79
CA THR A 25 -23.06 19.88 3.49
C THR A 25 -23.42 21.00 2.50
N THR A 26 -24.68 21.06 2.11
CA THR A 26 -25.31 22.20 1.45
C THR A 26 -25.38 23.38 2.42
N GLU A 27 -24.30 24.13 2.52
CA GLU A 27 -24.31 25.57 2.78
C GLU A 27 -23.23 26.18 1.89
N ALA A 28 -23.66 26.85 0.82
CA ALA A 28 -22.79 27.65 -0.01
C ALA A 28 -22.42 28.93 0.75
N SER A 29 -21.51 28.84 1.73
CA SER A 29 -20.72 29.99 2.12
C SER A 29 -19.63 30.17 1.06
N THR A 30 -19.83 31.11 0.14
CA THR A 30 -18.72 31.70 -0.61
C THR A 30 -17.86 32.51 0.35
N ASP A 31 -17.16 31.83 1.25
CA ASP A 31 -16.11 32.40 2.07
C ASP A 31 -14.89 32.56 1.16
N ALA A 32 -14.84 33.69 0.45
CA ALA A 32 -13.62 34.12 -0.22
C ALA A 32 -12.53 34.21 0.85
N CYS A 33 -11.55 33.30 0.80
CA CYS A 33 -10.49 33.30 1.80
C CYS A 33 -9.36 34.21 1.32
N ASP A 34 -8.93 35.12 2.20
CA ASP A 34 -7.78 36.02 2.01
C ASP A 34 -6.46 35.30 1.62
N SER A 35 -6.38 34.00 1.92
CA SER A 35 -5.25 33.13 1.61
C SER A 35 -5.32 32.40 0.26
N ASP A 36 -6.40 32.54 -0.51
CA ASP A 36 -6.49 31.85 -1.82
C ASP A 36 -5.36 32.31 -2.77
N LYS A 37 -4.89 33.56 -2.65
CA LYS A 37 -3.70 34.07 -3.35
C LYS A 37 -2.41 33.31 -3.00
N CYS A 38 -2.34 32.69 -1.82
CA CYS A 38 -1.18 31.93 -1.37
C CYS A 38 -1.15 30.51 -1.99
N LEU A 39 -2.28 30.00 -2.48
CA LEU A 39 -2.38 28.66 -3.07
C LEU A 39 -1.56 28.52 -4.35
N MET A 40 -1.32 29.60 -5.09
CA MET A 40 -0.47 29.57 -6.28
C MET A 40 0.97 29.16 -5.95
N MET A 41 1.51 29.60 -4.80
CA MET A 41 2.85 29.18 -4.35
C MET A 41 2.87 27.71 -3.93
N VAL A 42 1.78 27.22 -3.33
CA VAL A 42 1.63 25.79 -3.00
C VAL A 42 1.59 24.94 -4.28
N ALA A 43 0.86 25.40 -5.29
CA ALA A 43 0.80 24.76 -6.59
C ALA A 43 2.15 24.78 -7.33
N GLU A 44 3.02 25.77 -7.05
CA GLU A 44 4.38 25.80 -7.58
C GLU A 44 5.33 24.83 -6.86
N ILE A 45 5.33 24.80 -5.53
CA ILE A 45 6.29 23.97 -4.78
C ILE A 45 5.95 22.47 -4.84
N GLY A 46 4.67 22.12 -4.87
CA GLY A 46 4.21 20.73 -4.84
C GLY A 46 4.84 19.84 -5.92
N PRO A 47 4.78 20.22 -7.21
CA PRO A 47 5.43 19.46 -8.28
C PRO A 47 6.95 19.35 -8.13
N ILE A 48 7.61 20.38 -7.57
CA ILE A 48 9.06 20.36 -7.34
C ILE A 48 9.40 19.32 -6.26
N ILE A 49 8.69 19.32 -5.14
CA ILE A 49 8.83 18.30 -4.08
C ILE A 49 8.63 16.91 -4.68
N LYS A 50 7.54 16.70 -5.42
CA LYS A 50 7.21 15.41 -6.03
C LYS A 50 8.31 14.90 -6.96
N THR A 51 8.91 15.79 -7.77
CA THR A 51 10.01 15.44 -8.68
C THR A 51 11.26 14.97 -7.92
N HIS A 52 11.41 15.41 -6.66
CA HIS A 52 12.57 15.14 -5.83
C HIS A 52 12.32 14.17 -4.67
N GLU A 53 11.16 13.50 -4.64
CA GLU A 53 10.87 12.44 -3.66
C GLU A 53 11.90 11.30 -3.74
N THR A 54 12.35 10.97 -4.96
CA THR A 54 13.26 9.84 -5.24
C THR A 54 14.67 10.27 -5.63
N VAL A 55 14.93 11.58 -5.76
CA VAL A 55 16.23 12.11 -6.20
C VAL A 55 16.58 13.36 -5.40
N LYS A 56 17.82 13.42 -4.90
CA LYS A 56 18.31 14.60 -4.16
C LYS A 56 18.25 15.87 -5.03
N PRO A 57 17.59 16.94 -4.55
CA PRO A 57 17.63 18.22 -5.24
C PRO A 57 19.07 18.74 -5.37
N LYS A 58 19.37 19.34 -6.53
CA LYS A 58 20.57 20.17 -6.66
C LYS A 58 20.45 21.40 -5.75
N ALA A 59 21.59 22.00 -5.38
CA ALA A 59 21.63 23.15 -4.47
C ALA A 59 20.73 24.32 -4.94
N GLU A 60 20.69 24.59 -6.25
CA GLU A 60 19.84 25.61 -6.86
C GLU A 60 18.33 25.33 -6.68
N VAL A 61 17.92 24.07 -6.81
CA VAL A 61 16.53 23.65 -6.64
C VAL A 61 16.17 23.68 -5.16
N LEU A 62 17.04 23.17 -4.28
CA LEU A 62 16.84 23.22 -2.83
C LEU A 62 16.70 24.67 -2.35
N LYS A 63 17.52 25.58 -2.87
CA LYS A 63 17.40 27.02 -2.60
C LYS A 63 16.02 27.55 -3.03
N LYS A 64 15.61 27.27 -4.28
CA LYS A 64 14.29 27.67 -4.79
C LYS A 64 13.15 27.16 -3.89
N MET A 65 13.22 25.91 -3.45
CA MET A 65 12.21 25.33 -2.57
C MET A 65 12.17 26.01 -1.20
N ASN A 66 13.34 26.31 -0.61
CA ASN A 66 13.44 27.04 0.65
C ASN A 66 12.89 28.48 0.55
N ASP A 67 13.17 29.17 -0.56
CA ASP A 67 12.64 30.51 -0.84
C ASP A 67 11.10 30.46 -0.93
N LEU A 68 10.54 29.53 -1.73
CA LEU A 68 9.09 29.30 -1.81
C LEU A 68 8.48 28.94 -0.45
N CYS A 69 9.14 28.10 0.33
CA CYS A 69 8.70 27.75 1.67
C CYS A 69 8.63 28.95 2.62
N THR A 70 9.58 29.87 2.51
CA THR A 70 9.59 31.12 3.27
C THR A 70 8.42 32.01 2.89
N ASP A 71 8.15 32.15 1.59
CA ASP A 71 7.05 32.96 1.06
C ASP A 71 5.68 32.37 1.41
N ILE A 72 5.52 31.05 1.30
CA ILE A 72 4.31 30.32 1.70
C ILE A 72 4.03 30.55 3.19
N LYS A 73 5.03 30.33 4.06
CA LYS A 73 4.88 30.53 5.51
C LYS A 73 4.46 31.96 5.82
N LYS A 74 5.09 32.95 5.17
CA LYS A 74 4.75 34.38 5.34
C LYS A 74 3.34 34.70 4.87
N CYS A 75 2.93 34.19 3.72
CA CYS A 75 1.63 34.47 3.12
C CYS A 75 0.48 33.90 3.96
N PHE A 76 0.57 32.62 4.32
CA PHE A 76 -0.46 31.93 5.08
C PHE A 76 -0.52 32.33 6.56
N LYS A 77 0.57 32.86 7.14
CA LYS A 77 0.54 33.39 8.51
C LYS A 77 -0.45 34.56 8.66
N ALA A 78 -0.73 35.30 7.60
CA ALA A 78 -1.71 36.38 7.58
C ALA A 78 -3.16 35.88 7.41
N ALA A 79 -3.35 34.58 7.12
CA ALA A 79 -4.67 34.02 6.86
C ALA A 79 -5.52 33.95 8.13
N THR A 80 -6.73 34.50 8.05
CA THR A 80 -7.67 34.50 9.19
C THR A 80 -8.70 33.38 9.11
N CYS A 81 -9.01 32.90 7.89
CA CYS A 81 -10.02 31.88 7.63
C CYS A 81 -9.57 30.46 8.06
N LYS A 82 -10.52 29.58 8.42
CA LYS A 82 -10.22 28.20 8.88
C LYS A 82 -9.44 27.39 7.84
N LYS A 83 -9.85 27.45 6.57
CA LYS A 83 -9.16 26.78 5.44
C LYS A 83 -7.70 27.24 5.30
N GLY A 84 -7.45 28.54 5.42
CA GLY A 84 -6.12 29.15 5.34
C GLY A 84 -5.23 28.73 6.50
N LYS A 85 -5.76 28.72 7.73
CA LYS A 85 -5.04 28.22 8.92
C LYS A 85 -4.69 26.74 8.81
N HIS A 86 -5.62 25.90 8.35
CA HIS A 86 -5.34 24.49 8.14
C HIS A 86 -4.26 24.26 7.06
N THR A 87 -4.35 25.01 5.95
CA THR A 87 -3.35 24.94 4.87
C THR A 87 -1.98 25.40 5.36
N TYR A 88 -1.94 26.46 6.18
CA TYR A 88 -0.71 26.94 6.82
C TYR A 88 -0.03 25.84 7.63
N GLU A 89 -0.75 25.14 8.51
CA GLU A 89 -0.18 24.09 9.37
C GLU A 89 0.42 22.95 8.53
N SER A 90 -0.29 22.53 7.48
CA SER A 90 0.17 21.49 6.56
C SER A 90 1.45 21.91 5.82
N MET A 91 1.45 23.12 5.27
CA MET A 91 2.60 23.64 4.51
C MET A 91 3.78 23.99 5.39
N ARG A 92 3.55 24.48 6.61
CA ARG A 92 4.59 24.77 7.58
C ARG A 92 5.40 23.51 7.87
N ASP A 93 4.72 22.41 8.16
CA ASP A 93 5.35 21.12 8.45
C ASP A 93 6.11 20.59 7.23
N ALA A 94 5.48 20.58 6.04
CA ALA A 94 6.14 20.13 4.81
C ALA A 94 7.44 20.91 4.52
N CYS A 95 7.42 22.22 4.76
CA CYS A 95 8.57 23.10 4.60
C CYS A 95 9.60 23.00 5.73
N GLU A 96 9.21 22.60 6.93
CA GLU A 96 10.13 22.33 8.04
C GLU A 96 10.89 21.03 7.81
N TYR A 97 10.24 20.03 7.22
CA TYR A 97 10.81 18.71 6.94
C TYR A 97 11.21 18.51 5.48
N LEU A 98 11.51 19.59 4.75
CA LEU A 98 11.73 19.58 3.30
C LEU A 98 12.82 18.59 2.85
N GLU A 99 13.92 18.49 3.60
CA GLU A 99 15.01 17.55 3.30
C GLU A 99 14.61 16.09 3.52
N LEU A 100 13.67 15.81 4.43
CA LEU A 100 13.10 14.47 4.60
C LEU A 100 12.08 14.16 3.51
N MET A 101 11.34 15.17 3.04
CA MET A 101 10.37 15.04 1.96
C MET A 101 11.03 14.79 0.59
N THR A 102 12.35 15.01 0.48
CA THR A 102 13.10 14.89 -0.77
C THR A 102 14.29 13.94 -0.61
N GLY A 103 15.08 13.74 -1.67
CA GLY A 103 16.36 13.04 -1.55
C GLY A 103 16.26 11.55 -1.29
N ASN A 104 15.18 10.92 -1.74
CA ASN A 104 14.98 9.47 -1.67
C ASN A 104 14.88 8.92 -0.23
N VAL A 105 14.55 9.78 0.74
CA VAL A 105 14.37 9.39 2.15
C VAL A 105 13.18 8.47 2.33
N GLN A 106 12.01 8.77 1.73
CA GLN A 106 10.82 7.92 1.90
C GLN A 106 11.05 6.48 1.35
N PRO A 107 11.60 6.28 0.13
CA PRO A 107 11.93 4.92 -0.32
C PRO A 107 13.00 4.24 0.54
N CYS A 108 13.97 4.98 1.07
CA CYS A 108 14.94 4.44 2.02
C CYS A 108 14.28 3.94 3.31
N LEU A 109 13.34 4.70 3.87
CA LEU A 109 12.59 4.31 5.07
C LEU A 109 11.75 3.05 4.82
N LYS A 110 11.11 2.91 3.65
CA LYS A 110 10.39 1.67 3.31
C LYS A 110 11.31 0.45 3.33
N LYS A 111 12.54 0.57 2.81
CA LYS A 111 13.53 -0.50 2.90
C LYS A 111 13.97 -0.79 4.33
N PHE A 112 14.13 0.25 5.16
CA PHE A 112 14.40 0.08 6.59
C PHE A 112 13.25 -0.69 7.27
N TYR A 113 12.00 -0.30 7.04
CA TYR A 113 10.84 -0.99 7.62
C TYR A 113 10.73 -2.44 7.14
N ALA A 114 10.92 -2.70 5.85
CA ALA A 114 10.98 -4.06 5.33
C ALA A 114 12.09 -4.87 6.02
N ALA A 115 13.27 -4.28 6.21
CA ALA A 115 14.38 -4.95 6.90
C ALA A 115 14.05 -5.27 8.37
N VAL A 116 13.27 -4.42 9.05
CA VAL A 116 12.77 -4.68 10.41
C VAL A 116 11.70 -5.77 10.42
N TYR A 117 10.69 -5.71 9.53
CA TYR A 117 9.63 -6.72 9.46
C TYR A 117 10.16 -8.13 9.17
N HIS A 118 11.22 -8.23 8.35
CA HIS A 118 11.80 -9.51 7.94
C HIS A 118 13.00 -9.93 8.78
N ASP A 119 13.25 -9.26 9.92
CA ASP A 119 14.40 -9.51 10.81
C ASP A 119 15.73 -9.65 10.06
N LYS A 120 15.91 -8.87 8.99
CA LYS A 120 17.04 -9.00 8.05
C LYS A 120 18.39 -8.71 8.72
N TYR A 121 18.38 -7.93 9.80
CA TYR A 121 19.56 -7.52 10.53
C TYR A 121 19.40 -7.81 12.02
N ASN A 122 20.33 -8.57 12.61
CA ASN A 122 20.26 -8.96 14.03
C ASN A 122 20.08 -7.79 15.01
N CYS A 123 20.57 -6.60 14.66
CA CYS A 123 20.45 -5.43 15.52
C CYS A 123 19.00 -4.92 15.66
N THR A 124 18.08 -5.31 14.78
CA THR A 124 16.67 -4.87 14.80
C THR A 124 15.79 -5.71 15.73
N GLN A 125 16.17 -6.95 16.05
CA GLN A 125 15.34 -7.97 16.72
C GLN A 125 14.87 -7.59 18.14
N ASN A 126 15.58 -6.66 18.81
CA ASN A 126 15.26 -6.23 20.19
C ASN A 126 14.77 -4.78 20.26
N LYS A 127 14.31 -4.22 19.15
CA LYS A 127 13.92 -2.82 19.05
C LYS A 127 12.52 -2.70 18.48
N GLU A 128 11.69 -1.94 19.16
CA GLU A 128 10.30 -1.70 18.79
C GLU A 128 10.19 -0.53 17.79
N TYR A 129 10.95 -0.55 16.69
CA TYR A 129 10.96 0.55 15.70
C TYR A 129 9.59 0.80 15.04
N LEU A 130 8.72 -0.20 15.04
CA LEU A 130 7.42 -0.19 14.36
C LEU A 130 6.22 -0.20 15.34
N THR A 131 6.46 -0.21 16.67
CA THR A 131 5.37 -0.26 17.67
C THR A 131 4.48 0.97 17.63
N ASP A 132 3.16 0.84 17.82
CA ASP A 132 2.23 1.98 17.84
C ASP A 132 2.37 2.84 19.11
N ASP A 133 3.09 2.35 20.12
CA ASP A 133 3.47 3.11 21.31
C ASP A 133 4.56 4.14 20.95
N LEU A 134 4.13 5.38 20.66
CA LEU A 134 5.04 6.43 20.17
C LEU A 134 6.22 6.74 21.12
N PRO A 135 6.04 6.80 22.46
CA PRO A 135 7.15 6.86 23.41
C PRO A 135 8.16 5.72 23.25
N LYS A 136 7.71 4.46 23.21
CA LYS A 136 8.61 3.31 23.01
C LYS A 136 9.27 3.30 21.64
N ARG A 137 8.54 3.72 20.60
CA ARG A 137 9.08 3.90 19.25
C ARG A 137 10.21 4.93 19.27
N ARG A 138 10.01 6.08 19.91
CA ARG A 138 11.03 7.13 20.07
C ARG A 138 12.26 6.63 20.81
N GLU A 139 12.06 5.90 21.90
CA GLU A 139 13.15 5.25 22.64
C GLU A 139 13.92 4.26 21.74
N SER A 140 13.21 3.45 20.96
CA SER A 140 13.80 2.48 20.03
C SER A 140 14.67 3.15 18.96
N TYR A 141 14.23 4.26 18.38
CA TYR A 141 15.09 5.04 17.46
C TYR A 141 16.28 5.66 18.20
N THR A 142 16.06 6.25 19.38
CA THR A 142 17.12 6.92 20.14
C THR A 142 18.23 5.95 20.55
N LEU A 143 17.87 4.84 21.19
CA LEU A 143 18.80 3.80 21.64
C LEU A 143 19.33 2.94 20.48
N GLY A 144 18.51 2.77 19.44
CA GLY A 144 18.82 1.99 18.25
C GLY A 144 19.44 2.80 17.12
N ARG A 145 19.93 4.01 17.40
CA ARG A 145 20.49 4.91 16.39
C ARG A 145 21.57 4.25 15.53
N PHE A 146 22.50 3.54 16.16
CA PHE A 146 23.55 2.81 15.45
C PHE A 146 22.99 1.75 14.50
N CYS A 147 22.02 0.96 14.95
CA CYS A 147 21.39 -0.06 14.12
C CYS A 147 20.63 0.55 12.94
N PHE A 148 19.91 1.66 13.15
CA PHE A 148 19.26 2.39 12.06
C PHE A 148 20.28 2.77 10.96
N PHE A 149 21.43 3.32 11.36
CA PHE A 149 22.49 3.69 10.43
C PHE A 149 23.12 2.49 9.73
N GLU A 150 23.36 1.40 10.45
CA GLU A 150 23.87 0.16 9.86
C GLU A 150 22.96 -0.37 8.74
N VAL A 151 21.64 -0.33 8.97
CA VAL A 151 20.66 -0.78 7.97
C VAL A 151 20.63 0.16 6.77
N ILE A 152 20.46 1.47 6.98
CA ILE A 152 20.33 2.39 5.84
C ILE A 152 21.62 2.50 5.01
N GLN A 153 22.79 2.26 5.60
CA GLN A 153 24.06 2.17 4.86
C GLN A 153 24.10 1.00 3.88
N LYS A 154 23.37 -0.08 4.15
CA LYS A 154 23.30 -1.27 3.30
C LYS A 154 22.14 -1.21 2.30
N GLU A 155 21.04 -0.57 2.68
CA GLU A 155 19.80 -0.57 1.88
C GLU A 155 19.61 0.68 0.99
N CYS A 156 20.21 1.81 1.36
CA CYS A 156 19.95 3.11 0.75
C CYS A 156 21.15 3.66 -0.01
N SER A 157 20.94 4.70 -0.84
CA SER A 157 22.04 5.34 -1.55
C SER A 157 22.87 6.21 -0.61
N SER A 158 24.15 6.40 -0.95
CA SER A 158 25.07 7.20 -0.15
C SER A 158 24.59 8.64 0.07
N GLU A 159 23.88 9.22 -0.91
CA GLU A 159 23.32 10.57 -0.84
C GLU A 159 22.20 10.66 0.19
N THR A 160 21.31 9.66 0.24
CA THR A 160 20.22 9.60 1.24
C THR A 160 20.78 9.35 2.63
N VAL A 161 21.77 8.47 2.75
CA VAL A 161 22.47 8.24 4.02
C VAL A 161 23.09 9.54 4.53
N ALA A 162 23.73 10.33 3.66
CA ALA A 162 24.29 11.62 4.04
C ALA A 162 23.23 12.62 4.56
N ILE A 163 22.02 12.63 3.96
CA ILE A 163 20.90 13.46 4.46
C ILE A 163 20.50 13.01 5.86
N LEU A 164 20.27 11.71 6.06
CA LEU A 164 19.77 11.14 7.32
C LEU A 164 20.81 11.10 8.44
N SER A 165 22.11 11.14 8.10
CA SER A 165 23.21 11.06 9.08
C SER A 165 23.46 12.38 9.83
N SER A 166 22.88 13.50 9.38
CA SER A 166 22.97 14.75 10.15
C SER A 166 22.15 14.62 11.44
N ASN A 167 22.68 15.10 12.58
CA ASN A 167 21.94 15.08 13.85
C ASN A 167 20.56 15.75 13.71
N PHE A 168 20.53 16.89 13.02
CA PHE A 168 19.30 17.65 12.79
C PHE A 168 18.24 16.84 12.01
N ASN A 169 18.61 16.22 10.89
CA ASN A 169 17.64 15.45 10.09
C ASN A 169 17.24 14.14 10.78
N TYR A 170 18.15 13.51 11.52
CA TYR A 170 17.82 12.33 12.31
C TYR A 170 16.82 12.64 13.43
N ASP A 171 17.05 13.72 14.18
CA ASP A 171 16.13 14.15 15.24
C ASP A 171 14.77 14.56 14.66
N ASN A 172 14.77 15.25 13.52
CA ASN A 172 13.55 15.60 12.79
C ASN A 172 12.79 14.37 12.29
N LEU A 173 13.51 13.35 11.80
CA LEU A 173 12.89 12.08 11.41
C LEU A 173 12.21 11.43 12.61
N ILE A 174 12.89 11.34 13.76
CA ILE A 174 12.29 10.79 14.98
C ILE A 174 11.06 11.59 15.37
N ASN A 175 11.11 12.92 15.31
CA ASN A 175 9.96 13.78 15.60
C ASN A 175 8.79 13.51 14.66
N VAL A 176 9.03 13.43 13.36
CA VAL A 176 8.01 13.08 12.37
C VAL A 176 7.40 11.72 12.67
N LEU A 177 8.18 10.71 13.06
CA LEU A 177 7.69 9.36 13.29
C LEU A 177 6.96 9.16 14.63
N THR A 178 7.22 10.01 15.62
CA THR A 178 6.83 9.74 17.02
C THR A 178 6.10 10.87 17.72
N THR A 179 5.90 12.01 17.05
CA THR A 179 5.12 13.13 17.59
C THR A 179 3.88 13.34 16.75
N LEU A 180 2.70 13.20 17.37
CA LEU A 180 1.43 13.51 16.72
C LEU A 180 1.39 15.01 16.36
N PRO A 181 0.88 15.37 15.18
CA PRO A 181 0.72 16.77 14.81
C PRO A 181 -0.29 17.44 15.74
N GLY A 182 0.13 18.50 16.44
CA GLY A 182 -0.80 19.42 17.10
C GLY A 182 -1.46 20.37 16.10
N GLY A 183 -2.51 21.08 16.53
CA GLY A 183 -3.19 22.11 15.74
C GLY A 183 -4.69 21.90 15.60
N LEU A 184 -5.30 22.56 14.61
CA LEU A 184 -6.70 22.35 14.24
C LEU A 184 -6.91 20.91 13.73
N GLN A 185 -8.15 20.41 13.81
CA GLN A 185 -8.58 19.06 13.40
C GLN A 185 -7.65 18.41 12.35
N ASP A 186 -6.91 17.41 12.79
CA ASP A 186 -5.99 16.64 11.95
C ASP A 186 -6.77 15.86 10.89
N ASN A 187 -6.54 16.19 9.62
CA ASN A 187 -7.20 15.59 8.47
C ASN A 187 -6.29 14.56 7.75
N CYS A 188 -5.25 14.07 8.43
CA CYS A 188 -4.37 13.01 7.92
C CYS A 188 -3.46 13.40 6.75
N ASN A 189 -3.29 14.71 6.49
CA ASN A 189 -2.45 15.22 5.40
C ASN A 189 -1.06 15.71 5.87
N ARG A 190 -0.76 15.59 7.16
CA ARG A 190 0.48 16.08 7.77
C ARG A 190 1.63 15.11 7.51
N VAL A 191 2.87 15.62 7.55
CA VAL A 191 4.09 14.83 7.28
C VAL A 191 4.18 13.58 8.15
N HIS A 192 3.78 13.69 9.42
CA HIS A 192 3.66 12.56 10.35
C HIS A 192 2.92 11.37 9.74
N HIS A 193 1.72 11.60 9.20
CA HIS A 193 0.88 10.53 8.64
C HIS A 193 1.47 9.95 7.38
N SER A 194 1.98 10.81 6.49
CA SER A 194 2.66 10.38 5.27
C SER A 194 3.83 9.45 5.56
N PHE A 195 4.65 9.77 6.57
CA PHE A 195 5.82 8.98 6.94
C PHE A 195 5.45 7.69 7.69
N ASN A 196 4.40 7.72 8.50
CA ASN A 196 3.93 6.52 9.19
C ASN A 196 3.23 5.55 8.24
N LYS A 197 2.53 6.05 7.22
CA LYS A 197 1.94 5.24 6.15
C LYS A 197 2.98 4.38 5.42
N LEU A 198 4.22 4.84 5.28
CA LEU A 198 5.31 4.10 4.65
C LEU A 198 5.57 2.73 5.30
N GLN A 199 5.23 2.54 6.59
CA GLN A 199 5.32 1.23 7.24
C GLN A 199 4.38 0.22 6.59
N CYS A 200 3.16 0.64 6.24
CA CYS A 200 2.19 -0.21 5.56
C CYS A 200 2.59 -0.42 4.10
N GLU A 201 3.09 0.62 3.42
CA GLU A 201 3.58 0.50 2.04
C GLU A 201 4.75 -0.48 1.93
N ALA A 202 5.62 -0.56 2.94
CA ALA A 202 6.71 -1.55 2.97
C ALA A 202 6.18 -3.01 3.05
N LEU A 203 5.07 -3.24 3.75
CA LEU A 203 4.39 -4.54 3.75
C LEU A 203 3.70 -4.80 2.41
N GLU A 204 3.03 -3.80 1.82
CA GLU A 204 2.43 -3.91 0.49
C GLU A 204 3.49 -4.26 -0.59
N GLU A 205 4.67 -3.65 -0.52
CA GLU A 205 5.81 -4.00 -1.39
C GLU A 205 6.34 -5.41 -1.11
N SER A 206 6.41 -5.81 0.17
CA SER A 206 6.81 -7.18 0.56
C SER A 206 5.86 -8.24 0.02
N ILE A 207 4.55 -7.96 0.02
CA ILE A 207 3.54 -8.82 -0.63
C ILE A 207 3.87 -8.96 -2.12
N VAL A 208 4.09 -7.85 -2.84
CA VAL A 208 4.40 -7.89 -4.28
C VAL A 208 5.69 -8.68 -4.56
N GLU A 209 6.72 -8.55 -3.74
CA GLU A 209 7.96 -9.30 -3.91
C GLU A 209 7.83 -10.79 -3.58
N LYS A 210 7.03 -11.15 -2.56
CA LYS A 210 6.76 -12.55 -2.22
C LYS A 210 5.84 -13.22 -3.26
N GLU A 211 4.85 -12.49 -3.79
CA GLU A 211 3.95 -12.95 -4.85
C GLU A 211 4.72 -13.45 -6.09
N LYS A 212 5.81 -12.77 -6.47
CA LYS A 212 6.67 -13.14 -7.60
C LYS A 212 7.45 -14.44 -7.41
N LYS A 213 7.61 -14.89 -6.17
CA LYS A 213 8.41 -16.07 -5.81
C LYS A 213 7.56 -17.33 -5.68
N ILE A 214 6.26 -17.18 -5.44
CA ILE A 214 5.34 -18.29 -5.25
C ILE A 214 5.06 -18.97 -6.60
N ASP A 215 5.26 -20.28 -6.64
CA ASP A 215 4.71 -21.11 -7.71
C ASP A 215 3.24 -21.43 -7.42
N TRP A 216 2.36 -20.64 -8.02
CA TRP A 216 0.90 -20.77 -7.84
C TRP A 216 0.31 -22.07 -8.41
N ILE A 217 1.07 -22.81 -9.23
CA ILE A 217 0.68 -24.12 -9.74
C ILE A 217 0.89 -25.18 -8.65
N ASP A 218 2.00 -25.10 -7.94
CA ASP A 218 2.42 -26.08 -6.93
C ASP A 218 2.16 -25.62 -5.49
N ALA A 219 1.60 -24.43 -5.26
CA ALA A 219 1.26 -23.95 -3.92
C ALA A 219 0.21 -24.85 -3.24
N HIS A 220 0.55 -25.41 -2.07
CA HIS A 220 -0.34 -26.22 -1.24
C HIS A 220 -0.79 -25.47 0.02
N THR A 221 -1.87 -25.92 0.66
CA THR A 221 -2.41 -25.30 1.89
C THR A 221 -1.46 -25.30 3.08
N ASN A 222 -0.55 -26.28 3.14
CA ASN A 222 0.49 -26.38 4.17
C ASN A 222 1.85 -25.87 3.67
N ASP A 223 1.88 -25.20 2.52
CA ASP A 223 3.09 -24.58 2.00
C ASP A 223 3.46 -23.39 2.89
N THR A 224 4.64 -23.47 3.49
CA THR A 224 5.16 -22.42 4.36
C THR A 224 5.24 -21.09 3.59
N GLU A 225 5.51 -21.11 2.29
CA GLU A 225 5.56 -19.90 1.48
C GLU A 225 4.19 -19.22 1.33
N LEU A 226 3.12 -20.01 1.19
CA LEU A 226 1.75 -19.49 1.10
C LEU A 226 1.28 -18.96 2.45
N VAL A 227 1.60 -19.64 3.54
CA VAL A 227 1.27 -19.20 4.91
C VAL A 227 1.95 -17.87 5.23
N GLU A 228 3.26 -17.76 4.98
CA GLU A 228 4.01 -16.51 5.16
C GLU A 228 3.46 -15.39 4.27
N PHE A 229 3.06 -15.71 3.04
CA PHE A 229 2.49 -14.74 2.12
C PHE A 229 1.14 -14.19 2.59
N LEU A 230 0.24 -15.05 3.08
CA LEU A 230 -1.04 -14.62 3.63
C LEU A 230 -0.85 -13.85 4.94
N GLN A 231 0.15 -14.19 5.75
CA GLN A 231 0.48 -13.42 6.96
C GLN A 231 0.88 -11.97 6.62
N LEU A 232 1.62 -11.73 5.53
CA LEU A 232 1.93 -10.36 5.08
C LEU A 232 0.67 -9.55 4.77
N PHE A 233 -0.40 -10.19 4.27
CA PHE A 233 -1.68 -9.51 4.07
C PHE A 233 -2.36 -9.14 5.39
N GLU A 234 -2.29 -10.01 6.41
CA GLU A 234 -2.82 -9.72 7.75
C GLU A 234 -2.09 -8.54 8.40
N ASP A 235 -0.76 -8.53 8.32
CA ASP A 235 0.08 -7.47 8.89
C ASP A 235 -0.20 -6.14 8.18
N ALA A 236 -0.29 -6.17 6.84
CA ALA A 236 -0.60 -4.99 6.03
C ALA A 236 -2.03 -4.48 6.28
N GLU A 237 -3.04 -5.34 6.36
CA GLU A 237 -4.42 -4.94 6.66
C GLU A 237 -4.50 -4.27 8.04
N THR A 238 -3.82 -4.85 9.03
CA THR A 238 -3.73 -4.28 10.39
C THR A 238 -3.10 -2.90 10.35
N CYS A 239 -1.98 -2.73 9.65
CA CYS A 239 -1.31 -1.45 9.48
C CYS A 239 -2.21 -0.41 8.79
N ILE A 240 -2.83 -0.78 7.65
CA ILE A 240 -3.72 0.07 6.87
C ILE A 240 -4.95 0.51 7.69
N SER A 241 -5.50 -0.38 8.52
CA SER A 241 -6.67 -0.09 9.35
C SER A 241 -6.42 1.01 10.40
N LYS A 242 -5.19 1.08 10.93
CA LYS A 242 -4.78 2.07 11.93
C LYS A 242 -4.38 3.41 11.30
N SER A 243 -3.98 3.39 10.03
CA SER A 243 -3.55 4.59 9.33
C SER A 243 -4.71 5.34 8.69
N CYS A 244 -4.85 6.61 9.05
CA CYS A 244 -5.87 7.49 8.50
C CYS A 244 -5.48 8.10 7.14
N SER A 245 -4.26 7.86 6.65
CA SER A 245 -3.84 8.23 5.29
C SER A 245 -4.41 7.34 4.18
N TYR A 246 -5.04 6.21 4.55
CA TYR A 246 -5.74 5.36 3.59
C TYR A 246 -7.22 5.73 3.54
N ASN A 247 -7.76 5.79 2.32
CA ASN A 247 -9.19 5.98 2.10
C ASN A 247 -9.91 4.64 1.94
N ASP A 248 -11.24 4.67 1.95
CA ASP A 248 -12.04 3.45 1.89
C ASP A 248 -11.90 2.71 0.56
N ILE A 249 -11.63 3.42 -0.53
CA ILE A 249 -11.38 2.81 -1.84
C ILE A 249 -10.11 1.93 -1.78
N HIS A 250 -9.02 2.44 -1.22
CA HIS A 250 -7.79 1.68 -1.04
C HIS A 250 -8.03 0.45 -0.16
N ARG A 251 -8.74 0.62 0.96
CA ARG A 251 -9.08 -0.49 1.87
C ARG A 251 -9.89 -1.57 1.15
N LEU A 252 -10.88 -1.18 0.34
CA LEU A 252 -11.69 -2.10 -0.44
C LEU A 252 -10.87 -2.84 -1.50
N ILE A 253 -9.97 -2.16 -2.20
CA ILE A 253 -9.07 -2.77 -3.19
C ILE A 253 -8.13 -3.75 -2.50
N PHE A 254 -7.51 -3.36 -1.39
CA PHE A 254 -6.60 -4.20 -0.61
C PHE A 254 -7.31 -5.47 -0.12
N LYS A 255 -8.51 -5.31 0.48
CA LYS A 255 -9.34 -6.43 0.92
C LYS A 255 -9.70 -7.36 -0.25
N SER A 256 -10.08 -6.80 -1.40
CA SER A 256 -10.40 -7.61 -2.58
C SER A 256 -9.18 -8.38 -3.10
N LYS A 257 -7.97 -7.83 -2.98
CA LYS A 257 -6.72 -8.53 -3.32
C LYS A 257 -6.46 -9.67 -2.32
N LYS A 258 -6.60 -9.41 -1.02
CA LYS A 258 -6.48 -10.41 0.04
C LYS A 258 -7.45 -11.58 -0.15
N ASP A 259 -8.75 -11.29 -0.29
CA ASP A 259 -9.82 -12.27 -0.48
C ASP A 259 -9.51 -13.20 -1.68
N TRP A 260 -8.93 -12.66 -2.76
CA TRP A 260 -8.53 -13.44 -3.94
C TRP A 260 -7.40 -14.44 -3.63
N PHE A 261 -6.35 -13.99 -2.92
CA PHE A 261 -5.20 -14.85 -2.62
C PHE A 261 -5.51 -15.89 -1.55
N GLU A 262 -6.36 -15.58 -0.58
CA GLU A 262 -6.87 -16.56 0.39
C GLU A 262 -7.59 -17.73 -0.27
N LEU A 263 -8.16 -17.55 -1.48
CA LEU A 263 -8.77 -18.66 -2.18
C LEU A 263 -7.76 -19.77 -2.49
N TYR A 264 -6.48 -19.48 -2.69
CA TYR A 264 -5.46 -20.49 -3.04
C TYR A 264 -5.22 -21.50 -1.92
N SER A 265 -5.52 -21.15 -0.67
CA SER A 265 -5.47 -22.03 0.50
C SER A 265 -6.81 -22.72 0.79
N THR A 266 -7.78 -22.69 -0.13
CA THR A 266 -9.07 -23.38 0.04
C THR A 266 -9.08 -24.74 -0.67
N GLU A 267 -9.88 -25.67 -0.15
CA GLU A 267 -10.20 -26.95 -0.80
C GLU A 267 -10.77 -26.77 -2.21
N PHE A 268 -11.43 -25.63 -2.46
CA PHE A 268 -11.91 -25.24 -3.78
C PHE A 268 -10.76 -25.09 -4.78
N PHE A 269 -9.71 -24.32 -4.46
CA PHE A 269 -8.58 -24.12 -5.39
C PHE A 269 -7.70 -25.36 -5.50
N ILE A 270 -7.54 -26.13 -4.41
CA ILE A 270 -6.91 -27.45 -4.47
C ILE A 270 -7.65 -28.32 -5.51
N CYS A 271 -8.97 -28.37 -5.45
CA CYS A 271 -9.78 -29.10 -6.40
C CYS A 271 -9.64 -28.55 -7.83
N LYS A 272 -9.66 -27.22 -8.00
CA LYS A 272 -9.45 -26.58 -9.31
C LYS A 272 -8.13 -27.01 -9.93
N ARG A 273 -7.02 -27.05 -9.17
CA ARG A 273 -5.72 -27.54 -9.65
C ARG A 273 -5.77 -29.01 -10.08
N LYS A 274 -6.37 -29.87 -9.25
CA LYS A 274 -6.59 -31.28 -9.60
C LYS A 274 -7.36 -31.42 -10.91
N MET A 275 -8.42 -30.63 -11.09
CA MET A 275 -9.21 -30.63 -12.32
C MET A 275 -8.41 -30.16 -13.54
N MET A 276 -7.48 -29.21 -13.40
CA MET A 276 -6.59 -28.83 -14.52
C MET A 276 -5.72 -29.99 -15.01
N LEU A 277 -5.34 -30.91 -14.11
CA LEU A 277 -4.59 -32.12 -14.45
C LEU A 277 -5.50 -33.21 -15.03
N ASP A 278 -6.62 -33.49 -14.37
CA ASP A 278 -7.56 -34.56 -14.73
C ASP A 278 -8.36 -34.24 -16.01
N LYS A 279 -8.45 -32.96 -16.37
CA LYS A 279 -9.20 -32.41 -17.53
C LYS A 279 -10.59 -33.04 -17.72
N PRO A 280 -11.54 -32.79 -16.78
CA PRO A 280 -12.90 -33.29 -16.90
C PRO A 280 -13.54 -32.95 -18.24
N SER A 281 -14.16 -33.95 -18.87
CA SER A 281 -14.76 -33.85 -20.20
C SER A 281 -16.24 -34.23 -20.19
N SER A 282 -16.94 -33.88 -21.26
CA SER A 282 -18.37 -34.19 -21.46
C SER A 282 -18.68 -35.68 -21.54
N SER A 283 -17.69 -36.52 -21.88
CA SER A 283 -17.83 -37.99 -21.82
C SER A 283 -18.13 -38.49 -20.40
N LYS A 284 -17.59 -37.82 -19.37
CA LYS A 284 -17.85 -38.14 -17.96
C LYS A 284 -18.96 -37.26 -17.36
N TYR A 285 -19.03 -36.00 -17.79
CA TYR A 285 -19.96 -35.01 -17.24
C TYR A 285 -20.76 -34.33 -18.34
N ARG A 286 -21.93 -34.89 -18.69
CA ARG A 286 -22.73 -34.43 -19.84
C ARG A 286 -23.07 -32.93 -19.83
N CYS A 287 -23.23 -32.33 -18.65
CA CYS A 287 -23.54 -30.90 -18.52
C CYS A 287 -22.44 -29.98 -19.05
N LEU A 288 -21.23 -30.49 -19.30
CA LEU A 288 -20.11 -29.72 -19.85
C LEU A 288 -20.27 -29.42 -21.34
N GLY A 289 -20.97 -30.27 -22.12
CA GLY A 289 -21.04 -30.11 -23.57
C GLY A 289 -19.64 -29.93 -24.22
N ASP A 290 -19.47 -28.83 -24.95
CA ASP A 290 -18.18 -28.46 -25.57
C ASP A 290 -17.40 -27.40 -24.78
N HIS A 291 -17.83 -27.09 -23.54
CA HIS A 291 -17.25 -26.03 -22.74
C HIS A 291 -15.96 -26.45 -22.01
N ASN A 292 -15.00 -25.52 -21.96
CA ASN A 292 -13.72 -25.71 -21.27
C ASN A 292 -13.78 -25.22 -19.81
N ILE A 293 -14.05 -26.12 -18.86
CA ILE A 293 -14.10 -25.78 -17.42
C ILE A 293 -12.74 -25.75 -16.70
N VAL A 294 -11.64 -25.93 -17.43
CA VAL A 294 -10.28 -25.80 -16.87
C VAL A 294 -9.50 -24.65 -17.50
N GLY A 295 -10.10 -23.99 -18.49
CA GLY A 295 -9.54 -22.83 -19.17
C GLY A 295 -9.22 -21.67 -18.25
N SER A 296 -8.29 -20.82 -18.67
CA SER A 296 -7.83 -19.66 -17.89
C SER A 296 -8.19 -18.33 -18.54
N LYS A 297 -8.86 -18.34 -19.71
CA LYS A 297 -9.35 -17.10 -20.32
C LYS A 297 -10.45 -16.49 -19.45
N LYS A 298 -10.60 -15.16 -19.51
CA LYS A 298 -11.63 -14.44 -18.78
C LYS A 298 -13.01 -14.97 -19.16
N GLU A 299 -13.28 -15.16 -20.45
CA GLU A 299 -14.58 -15.62 -20.95
C GLU A 299 -14.93 -17.02 -20.45
N GLU A 300 -13.95 -17.93 -20.48
CA GLU A 300 -14.08 -19.31 -19.97
C GLU A 300 -14.30 -19.32 -18.45
N THR A 301 -13.63 -18.42 -17.72
CA THR A 301 -13.78 -18.27 -16.27
C THR A 301 -15.17 -17.73 -15.94
N CYS A 302 -15.62 -16.70 -16.63
CA CYS A 302 -16.93 -16.11 -16.41
C CYS A 302 -18.06 -17.08 -16.75
N GLU A 303 -17.96 -17.78 -17.88
CA GLU A 303 -18.94 -18.79 -18.27
C GLU A 303 -19.09 -19.91 -17.23
N ARG A 304 -17.96 -20.35 -16.65
CA ARG A 304 -17.92 -21.40 -15.62
C ARG A 304 -18.72 -21.06 -14.36
N TYR A 305 -18.63 -19.83 -13.91
CA TYR A 305 -19.26 -19.36 -12.66
C TYR A 305 -20.59 -18.62 -12.89
N THR A 306 -21.04 -18.50 -14.15
CA THR A 306 -22.35 -17.96 -14.51
C THR A 306 -23.22 -19.04 -15.15
N LYS A 307 -23.07 -19.29 -16.46
CA LYS A 307 -23.91 -20.23 -17.23
C LYS A 307 -23.75 -21.67 -16.75
N LEU A 308 -22.52 -22.07 -16.43
CA LEU A 308 -22.20 -23.45 -16.05
C LEU A 308 -22.13 -23.64 -14.53
N ASN A 309 -22.63 -22.68 -13.73
CA ASN A 309 -22.39 -22.65 -12.28
C ASN A 309 -22.75 -23.98 -11.58
N ASN A 310 -23.93 -24.52 -11.86
CA ASN A 310 -24.40 -25.79 -11.29
C ASN A 310 -23.59 -26.99 -11.80
N CYS A 311 -23.21 -26.98 -13.08
CA CYS A 311 -22.38 -28.03 -13.66
C CYS A 311 -20.99 -28.04 -13.01
N THR A 312 -20.34 -26.88 -12.91
CA THR A 312 -19.04 -26.71 -12.26
C THR A 312 -19.07 -27.21 -10.81
N LYS A 313 -20.07 -26.80 -10.01
CA LYS A 313 -20.26 -27.27 -8.63
C LYS A 313 -20.36 -28.80 -8.56
N SER A 314 -21.15 -29.40 -9.45
CA SER A 314 -21.36 -30.86 -9.50
C SER A 314 -20.09 -31.61 -9.91
N VAL A 315 -19.34 -31.09 -10.88
CA VAL A 315 -18.06 -31.67 -11.32
C VAL A 315 -17.00 -31.58 -10.21
N MET A 316 -16.94 -30.44 -9.50
CA MET A 316 -16.03 -30.26 -8.36
C MET A 316 -16.34 -31.22 -7.21
N GLU A 317 -17.61 -31.38 -6.84
CA GLU A 317 -18.03 -32.33 -5.81
C GLU A 317 -17.70 -33.77 -6.22
N ALA A 318 -17.99 -34.15 -7.47
CA ALA A 318 -17.70 -35.50 -7.96
C ALA A 318 -16.20 -35.79 -8.06
N SER A 319 -15.37 -34.79 -8.36
CA SER A 319 -13.94 -34.98 -8.57
C SER A 319 -13.12 -34.89 -7.28
N CYS A 320 -13.61 -34.15 -6.28
CA CYS A 320 -12.84 -33.79 -5.09
C CYS A 320 -13.60 -33.97 -3.76
N GLY A 321 -14.90 -34.28 -3.79
CA GLY A 321 -15.73 -34.46 -2.60
C GLY A 321 -16.36 -33.16 -2.09
N LYS A 322 -17.24 -33.27 -1.09
CA LYS A 322 -18.07 -32.16 -0.57
C LYS A 322 -17.29 -30.96 -0.04
N LYS A 323 -16.10 -31.17 0.51
CA LYS A 323 -15.28 -30.06 1.07
C LYS A 323 -14.91 -29.02 0.00
N SER A 324 -14.74 -29.42 -1.26
CA SER A 324 -14.38 -28.49 -2.35
C SER A 324 -15.51 -27.53 -2.71
N ILE A 325 -16.75 -27.82 -2.28
CA ILE A 325 -17.94 -27.03 -2.60
C ILE A 325 -18.62 -26.37 -1.39
N GLU A 326 -18.05 -26.50 -0.18
CA GLU A 326 -18.67 -26.02 1.06
C GLU A 326 -18.96 -24.50 1.02
N ASN A 327 -18.03 -23.71 0.47
CA ASN A 327 -18.16 -22.27 0.27
C ASN A 327 -18.23 -21.88 -1.20
N TYR A 328 -18.77 -22.77 -2.04
CA TYR A 328 -18.72 -22.61 -3.50
C TYR A 328 -19.35 -21.30 -3.97
N ASP A 329 -20.53 -20.95 -3.48
CA ASP A 329 -21.27 -19.78 -3.98
C ASP A 329 -20.53 -18.47 -3.61
N LYS A 330 -20.03 -18.35 -2.37
CA LYS A 330 -19.16 -17.23 -1.95
C LYS A 330 -17.88 -17.15 -2.80
N THR A 331 -17.26 -18.29 -3.07
CA THR A 331 -16.03 -18.36 -3.89
C THR A 331 -16.30 -17.94 -5.33
N ALA A 332 -17.41 -18.39 -5.91
CA ALA A 332 -17.84 -18.00 -7.25
C ALA A 332 -18.07 -16.49 -7.35
N GLU A 333 -18.68 -15.84 -6.34
CA GLU A 333 -18.82 -14.38 -6.31
C GLU A 333 -17.48 -13.64 -6.29
N ILE A 334 -16.52 -14.09 -5.46
CA ILE A 334 -15.17 -13.49 -5.44
C ILE A 334 -14.51 -13.59 -6.82
N ILE A 335 -14.61 -14.76 -7.47
CA ILE A 335 -14.03 -14.97 -8.80
C ILE A 335 -14.73 -14.09 -9.85
N LYS A 336 -16.06 -14.04 -9.86
CA LYS A 336 -16.81 -13.20 -10.81
C LYS A 336 -16.46 -11.72 -10.66
N LYS A 337 -16.34 -11.24 -9.41
CA LYS A 337 -15.92 -9.87 -9.11
C LYS A 337 -14.50 -9.59 -9.59
N HIS A 338 -13.56 -10.50 -9.33
CA HIS A 338 -12.16 -10.37 -9.75
C HIS A 338 -12.00 -10.30 -11.27
N PHE A 339 -12.75 -11.12 -12.01
CA PHE A 339 -12.71 -11.15 -13.47
C PHE A 339 -13.67 -10.18 -14.16
N GLU A 340 -14.48 -9.44 -13.40
CA GLU A 340 -15.52 -8.54 -13.91
C GLU A 340 -16.47 -9.25 -14.90
N CYS A 341 -17.10 -10.34 -14.45
CA CYS A 341 -17.98 -11.17 -15.28
C CYS A 341 -19.38 -10.59 -15.52
N ASP A 342 -19.76 -9.55 -14.76
CA ASP A 342 -21.07 -8.89 -14.84
C ASP A 342 -21.06 -7.66 -15.78
N LYS A 343 -19.97 -7.42 -16.50
CA LYS A 343 -19.80 -6.29 -17.43
C LYS A 343 -19.85 -6.71 -18.88
#